data_AF-A0A6N7Y2V3-F1
#
_entry.id   AF-A0A6N7Y2V3-F1
#
_cell.length_a   1.000
_cell.length_b   1.000
_cell.length_c   1.000
_cell.angle_alpha   90.00
_cell.angle_beta   90.00
_cell.angle_gamma   90.00
#
_symmetry.space_group_name_H-M   'P 1'
#
loop_
_entity.id
_entity.type
_entity.pdbx_description
1 polymer ?
#
loop_
_entity_poly.entity_id
_entity_poly.type
_entity_poly.pdbx_seq_one_letter_code
_entity_poly.pdbx_strand_id
1 'polypeptide(L)'
;MAAIRPCSGKTADWKAVEDALILKDREIGIETTETGKVLIRMGDGKNKFFDLPIIVNNAKYDEDLKTIEGYMEKVNKFSNTMTESSNAANKAATTANAAAQTATAAATACEGIVDGLNTMVDTVTKKSCVLSVEDGILTIREA
;
A
#
# COMPACT_ATOMS: atom_id res chain seq x y z
N MET A 1 14.54 -15.90 -49.06
CA MET A 1 14.26 -14.59 -48.42
C MET A 1 15.50 -13.72 -48.55
N ALA A 2 15.37 -12.47 -49.00
CA ALA A 2 16.47 -11.53 -48.95
C ALA A 2 16.68 -11.05 -47.50
N ALA A 3 17.93 -10.96 -47.05
CA ALA A 3 18.25 -10.40 -45.74
C ALA A 3 18.35 -8.88 -45.85
N ILE A 4 17.48 -8.16 -45.14
CA ILE A 4 17.62 -6.71 -44.98
C ILE A 4 18.72 -6.46 -43.95
N ARG A 5 19.76 -5.70 -44.33
CA ARG A 5 20.85 -5.31 -43.44
C ARG A 5 20.77 -3.80 -43.18
N PRO A 6 20.32 -3.37 -42.00
CA PRO A 6 20.35 -1.96 -41.61
C PRO A 6 21.77 -1.40 -41.62
N CYS A 7 21.89 -0.09 -41.79
CA CYS A 7 23.18 0.58 -41.63
C CYS A 7 23.55 0.48 -40.15
N SER A 8 24.65 -0.21 -39.84
CA SER A 8 25.03 -0.53 -38.47
C SER A 8 26.50 -0.25 -38.22
N GLY A 9 26.83 0.18 -37.00
CA GLY A 9 28.20 0.43 -36.59
C GLY A 9 28.32 0.67 -35.10
N LYS A 10 29.55 0.74 -34.60
CA LYS A 10 29.79 1.12 -33.21
C LYS A 10 29.67 2.63 -33.06
N THR A 11 29.29 3.11 -31.89
CA THR A 11 29.26 4.55 -31.56
C THR A 11 30.55 5.25 -31.96
N ALA A 12 31.71 4.65 -31.64
CA ALA A 12 33.02 5.20 -31.97
C ALA A 12 33.24 5.35 -33.48
N ASP A 13 32.87 4.33 -34.26
CA ASP A 13 33.02 4.34 -35.72
C ASP A 13 32.13 5.41 -36.35
N TRP A 14 30.91 5.58 -35.84
CA TRP A 14 29.97 6.58 -36.31
C TRP A 14 30.36 8.00 -35.90
N LYS A 15 30.93 8.16 -34.71
CA LYS A 15 31.51 9.43 -34.27
C LYS A 15 32.70 9.85 -35.14
N ALA A 16 33.51 8.92 -35.60
CA ALA A 16 34.64 9.22 -36.48
C ALA A 16 34.24 9.81 -37.85
N VAL A 17 32.98 9.59 -38.28
CA VAL A 17 32.44 10.12 -39.54
C VAL A 17 31.21 11.00 -39.32
N GLU A 18 31.00 11.55 -38.12
CA GLU A 18 29.74 12.20 -37.74
C GLU A 18 29.34 13.38 -38.64
N ASP A 19 30.32 14.10 -39.16
CA ASP A 19 30.08 15.25 -40.04
C ASP A 19 29.54 14.86 -41.42
N ALA A 20 29.81 13.63 -41.87
CA ALA A 20 29.39 13.11 -43.17
C ALA A 20 28.30 12.03 -43.06
N LEU A 21 27.99 11.55 -41.85
CA LEU A 21 27.02 10.48 -41.63
C LEU A 21 25.58 11.01 -41.68
N ILE A 22 25.03 11.05 -42.88
CA ILE A 22 23.62 11.36 -43.14
C ILE A 22 22.95 10.11 -43.71
N LEU A 23 21.99 9.57 -42.98
CA LEU A 23 21.17 8.44 -43.43
C LEU A 23 20.11 8.93 -44.41
N LYS A 24 19.82 8.12 -45.45
CA LYS A 24 18.75 8.42 -46.40
C LYS A 24 17.40 8.47 -45.69
N ASP A 25 16.43 9.11 -46.34
CA ASP A 25 15.06 9.13 -45.83
C ASP A 25 14.57 7.69 -45.56
N ARG A 26 14.10 7.46 -44.32
CA ARG A 26 13.63 6.17 -43.78
C ARG A 26 14.68 5.06 -43.70
N GLU A 27 15.97 5.35 -43.87
CA GLU A 27 17.04 4.39 -43.63
C GLU A 27 17.22 4.17 -42.12
N ILE A 28 17.34 2.89 -41.72
CA ILE A 28 17.51 2.52 -40.31
C ILE A 28 18.98 2.49 -39.95
N GLY A 29 19.35 3.30 -38.96
CA GLY A 29 20.65 3.28 -38.33
C GLY A 29 20.63 2.54 -36.99
N ILE A 30 21.47 1.51 -36.85
CA ILE A 30 21.72 0.78 -35.60
C ILE A 30 23.12 1.14 -35.05
N GLU A 31 23.14 1.87 -33.94
CA GLU A 31 24.34 2.22 -33.19
C GLU A 31 24.57 1.19 -32.07
N THR A 32 25.74 0.56 -32.03
CA THR A 32 26.15 -0.28 -30.91
C THR A 32 27.10 0.47 -30.00
N THR A 33 26.67 0.73 -28.77
CA THR A 33 27.50 1.34 -27.73
C THR A 33 28.61 0.40 -27.25
N GLU A 34 29.59 0.92 -26.51
CA GLU A 34 30.69 0.13 -25.94
C GLU A 34 30.22 -1.01 -25.02
N THR A 35 29.09 -0.81 -24.33
CA THR A 35 28.47 -1.81 -23.45
C THR A 35 27.59 -2.80 -24.20
N GLY A 36 27.58 -2.76 -25.54
CA GLY A 36 26.79 -3.64 -26.40
C GLY A 36 25.30 -3.28 -26.47
N LYS A 37 24.90 -2.13 -25.90
CA LYS A 37 23.53 -1.62 -26.01
C LYS A 37 23.30 -1.00 -27.38
N VAL A 38 22.08 -1.16 -27.89
CA VAL A 38 21.68 -0.70 -29.21
C VAL A 38 20.86 0.58 -29.11
N LEU A 39 21.24 1.59 -29.89
CA LEU A 39 20.43 2.78 -30.14
C LEU A 39 20.00 2.76 -31.61
N ILE A 40 18.72 3.02 -31.88
CA ILE A 40 18.19 3.05 -33.25
C ILE A 40 17.70 4.45 -33.55
N ARG A 41 18.03 4.93 -34.75
CA ARG A 41 17.53 6.18 -35.33
C ARG A 41 17.04 5.90 -36.76
N MET A 42 16.15 6.76 -37.25
CA MET A 42 15.67 6.72 -38.62
C MET A 42 16.15 7.98 -39.36
N GLY A 43 16.80 7.78 -40.50
CA GLY A 43 17.24 8.86 -41.37
C GLY A 43 16.09 9.65 -41.96
N ASP A 44 16.32 10.94 -42.19
CA ASP A 44 15.42 11.86 -42.87
C ASP A 44 16.05 12.42 -44.18
N GLY A 45 17.22 11.91 -44.56
CA GLY A 45 17.97 12.33 -45.74
C GLY A 45 18.66 13.69 -45.63
N LYS A 46 18.63 14.36 -44.46
CA LYS A 46 19.10 15.74 -44.31
C LYS A 46 19.94 15.97 -43.06
N ASN A 47 19.48 15.50 -41.90
CA ASN A 47 20.14 15.73 -40.62
C ASN A 47 21.25 14.71 -40.37
N LYS A 48 22.27 15.12 -39.60
CA LYS A 48 23.34 14.21 -39.19
C LYS A 48 22.78 13.14 -38.28
N PHE A 49 23.40 11.96 -38.29
CA PHE A 49 22.94 10.80 -37.53
C PHE A 49 22.67 11.10 -36.04
N PHE A 50 23.58 11.80 -35.37
CA PHE A 50 23.44 12.09 -33.94
C PHE A 50 22.40 13.18 -33.61
N ASP A 51 21.95 13.95 -34.60
CA ASP A 51 20.90 14.96 -34.47
C ASP A 51 19.49 14.36 -34.65
N LEU A 52 19.39 13.15 -35.22
CA LEU A 52 18.12 12.43 -35.39
C LEU A 52 17.58 11.95 -34.03
N PRO A 53 16.27 11.88 -33.81
CA PRO A 53 15.72 11.31 -32.58
C PRO A 53 16.07 9.82 -32.43
N ILE A 54 16.37 9.41 -31.20
CA ILE A 54 16.49 7.99 -30.84
C ILE A 54 15.08 7.39 -30.76
N ILE A 55 14.78 6.43 -31.63
CA ILE A 55 13.49 5.72 -31.64
C ILE A 55 13.50 4.46 -30.77
N VAL A 56 14.68 3.88 -30.55
CA VAL A 56 14.89 2.76 -29.62
C VAL A 56 16.15 3.03 -28.82
N ASN A 57 16.06 3.06 -27.50
CA ASN A 57 17.19 3.30 -26.60
C ASN A 57 17.34 2.13 -25.61
N ASN A 58 18.11 1.10 -26.01
CA ASN A 58 18.32 -0.03 -25.12
C ASN A 58 19.24 0.27 -23.94
N ALA A 59 20.03 1.35 -24.01
CA ALA A 59 20.87 1.76 -22.89
C ALA A 59 20.01 2.22 -21.70
N LYS A 60 18.86 2.84 -21.98
CA LYS A 60 17.94 3.31 -20.95
C LYS A 60 17.18 2.19 -20.23
N TYR A 61 17.03 1.01 -20.84
CA TYR A 61 16.29 -0.10 -20.21
C TYR A 61 16.91 -0.57 -18.90
N ASP A 62 18.23 -0.57 -18.75
CA ASP A 62 18.88 -1.00 -17.51
C ASP A 62 18.59 -0.02 -16.35
N GLU A 63 18.60 1.29 -16.65
CA GLU A 63 18.27 2.34 -15.68
C GLU A 63 16.80 2.28 -15.26
N ASP A 64 15.91 2.10 -16.24
CA ASP A 64 14.48 1.99 -16.02
C ASP A 64 14.17 0.72 -15.22
N LEU A 65 14.83 -0.41 -15.53
CA LEU A 65 14.68 -1.67 -14.80
C LEU A 65 15.10 -1.50 -13.33
N LYS A 66 16.29 -0.95 -13.08
CA LYS A 66 16.77 -0.69 -11.71
C LYS A 66 15.82 0.23 -10.93
N THR A 67 15.23 1.21 -11.61
CA THR A 67 14.25 2.12 -11.02
C THR A 67 12.96 1.38 -10.64
N ILE A 68 12.47 0.52 -11.52
CA ILE A 68 11.27 -0.31 -11.30
C ILE A 68 11.50 -1.29 -10.15
N GLU A 69 12.65 -1.96 -10.10
CA GLU A 69 13.03 -2.86 -9.01
C GLU A 69 13.02 -2.13 -7.66
N GLY A 70 13.60 -0.92 -7.59
CA GLY A 70 13.56 -0.09 -6.39
C GLY A 70 12.16 0.35 -5.98
N TYR A 71 11.24 0.58 -6.93
CA TYR A 71 9.83 0.84 -6.61
C TYR A 71 9.12 -0.41 -6.08
N MET A 72 9.38 -1.58 -6.65
CA MET A 72 8.81 -2.85 -6.19
C MET A 72 9.22 -3.15 -4.75
N GLU A 73 10.49 -2.92 -4.38
CA GLU A 73 10.95 -3.07 -3.00
C GLU A 73 10.21 -2.14 -2.02
N LYS A 74 10.01 -0.87 -2.40
CA LYS A 74 9.26 0.09 -1.58
C LYS A 74 7.80 -0.30 -1.40
N VAL A 75 7.14 -0.76 -2.47
CA VAL A 75 5.75 -1.24 -2.43
C VAL A 75 5.63 -2.46 -1.51
N ASN A 76 6.56 -3.42 -1.62
CA ASN A 76 6.58 -4.60 -0.76
C ASN A 76 6.75 -4.22 0.71
N LYS A 77 7.67 -3.29 1.02
CA LYS A 77 7.85 -2.79 2.39
C LYS A 77 6.58 -2.11 2.91
N PHE A 78 5.96 -1.24 2.11
CA PHE A 78 4.71 -0.59 2.47
C PHE A 78 3.59 -1.61 2.76
N SER A 79 3.42 -2.60 1.89
CA SER A 79 2.42 -3.67 2.06
C SER A 79 2.62 -4.45 3.36
N ASN A 80 3.87 -4.81 3.67
CA ASN A 80 4.20 -5.52 4.91
C ASN A 80 3.89 -4.66 6.14
N THR A 81 4.32 -3.40 6.16
CA THR A 81 4.05 -2.48 7.27
C THR A 81 2.56 -2.24 7.47
N MET A 82 1.76 -2.11 6.40
CA MET A 82 0.31 -1.98 6.49
C MET A 82 -0.35 -3.23 7.08
N THR A 83 0.12 -4.41 6.69
CA THR A 83 -0.39 -5.69 7.23
C THR A 83 -0.09 -5.80 8.73
N GLU A 84 1.15 -5.53 9.14
CA GLU A 84 1.55 -5.53 10.55
C GLU A 84 0.74 -4.52 11.38
N SER A 85 0.55 -3.31 10.85
CA SER A 85 -0.22 -2.25 11.51
C SER A 85 -1.70 -2.63 11.66
N SER A 86 -2.29 -3.22 10.62
CA SER A 86 -3.67 -3.72 10.65
C SER A 86 -3.84 -4.82 11.70
N ASN A 87 -2.92 -5.77 11.75
CA ASN A 87 -2.93 -6.85 12.74
C ASN A 87 -2.80 -6.30 14.17
N ALA A 88 -1.93 -5.32 14.40
CA ALA A 88 -1.78 -4.67 15.69
C ALA A 88 -3.06 -3.91 16.11
N ALA A 89 -3.67 -3.18 15.18
CA ALA A 89 -4.93 -2.47 15.42
C ALA A 89 -6.08 -3.45 15.76
N ASN A 90 -6.21 -4.54 15.00
CA ASN A 90 -7.24 -5.56 15.24
C ASN A 90 -7.05 -6.24 16.61
N LYS A 91 -5.81 -6.52 17.00
CA LYS A 91 -5.50 -7.06 18.32
C LYS A 91 -5.90 -6.08 19.43
N ALA A 92 -5.53 -4.80 19.29
CA ALA A 92 -5.90 -3.76 20.25
C ALA A 92 -7.42 -3.60 20.38
N ALA A 93 -8.14 -3.59 19.25
CA ALA A 93 -9.60 -3.52 19.22
C ALA A 93 -10.26 -4.72 19.91
N THR A 94 -9.73 -5.93 19.67
CA THR A 94 -10.21 -7.15 20.32
C THR A 94 -10.05 -7.09 21.83
N THR A 95 -8.87 -6.65 22.31
CA THR A 95 -8.60 -6.47 23.75
C THR A 95 -9.53 -5.42 24.36
N ALA A 96 -9.72 -4.28 23.69
CA ALA A 96 -10.61 -3.23 24.18
C ALA A 96 -12.06 -3.72 24.27
N ASN A 97 -12.54 -4.47 23.26
CA ASN A 97 -13.88 -5.03 23.26
C ASN A 97 -14.09 -6.05 24.39
N ALA A 98 -13.09 -6.92 24.63
CA ALA A 98 -13.14 -7.87 25.75
C ALA A 98 -13.23 -7.13 27.10
N ALA A 99 -12.41 -6.10 27.31
CA ALA A 99 -12.44 -5.30 28.52
C ALA A 99 -13.79 -4.58 28.73
N ALA A 100 -14.38 -4.04 27.66
CA ALA A 100 -15.69 -3.39 27.69
C ALA A 100 -16.81 -4.38 28.07
N GLN A 101 -16.78 -5.60 27.53
CA GLN A 101 -17.74 -6.65 27.89
C GLN A 101 -17.60 -7.06 29.35
N THR A 102 -16.38 -7.23 29.84
CA THR A 102 -16.13 -7.54 31.26
C THR A 102 -16.65 -6.42 32.17
N ALA A 103 -16.39 -5.15 31.82
CA ALA A 103 -16.89 -4.01 32.57
C ALA A 103 -18.43 -3.95 32.59
N THR A 104 -19.06 -4.22 31.44
CA THR A 104 -20.53 -4.28 31.32
C THR A 104 -21.11 -5.38 32.21
N ALA A 105 -20.55 -6.59 32.15
CA ALA A 105 -20.98 -7.71 32.98
C ALA A 105 -20.81 -7.41 34.48
N ALA A 106 -19.71 -6.77 34.87
CA ALA A 106 -19.48 -6.35 36.25
C ALA A 106 -20.50 -5.30 36.71
N ALA A 107 -20.82 -4.31 35.87
CA ALA A 107 -21.84 -3.30 36.17
C ALA A 107 -23.22 -3.94 36.39
N THR A 108 -23.65 -4.83 35.49
CA THR A 108 -24.92 -5.58 35.65
C THR A 108 -24.93 -6.43 36.92
N ALA A 109 -23.80 -7.06 37.28
CA ALA A 109 -23.71 -7.81 38.53
C ALA A 109 -23.87 -6.89 39.76
N CYS A 110 -23.29 -5.68 39.73
CA CYS A 110 -23.47 -4.69 40.79
C CYS A 110 -24.94 -4.23 40.91
N GLU A 111 -25.63 -3.99 39.78
CA GLU A 111 -27.06 -3.68 39.78
C GLU A 111 -27.87 -4.78 40.47
N GLY A 112 -27.65 -6.05 40.09
CA GLY A 112 -28.34 -7.18 40.72
C GLY A 112 -28.05 -7.36 42.22
N ILE A 113 -26.83 -7.03 42.68
CA ILE A 113 -26.51 -7.02 44.12
C ILE A 113 -27.31 -5.93 44.84
N VAL A 114 -27.39 -4.73 44.27
CA VAL A 114 -28.17 -3.61 44.85
C VAL A 114 -29.64 -3.98 44.95
N ASP A 115 -30.21 -4.56 43.89
CA ASP A 115 -31.60 -5.03 43.88
C ASP A 115 -31.84 -6.10 44.96
N GLY A 116 -30.92 -7.07 45.08
CA GLY A 116 -30.99 -8.11 46.10
C GLY A 116 -30.89 -7.56 47.54
N LEU A 117 -30.00 -6.59 47.78
CA LEU A 117 -29.85 -5.94 49.10
C LEU A 117 -31.08 -5.10 49.47
N ASN A 118 -31.72 -4.46 48.49
CA ASN A 118 -32.91 -3.64 48.71
C ASN A 118 -34.19 -4.48 48.79
N THR A 119 -34.16 -5.76 48.41
CA THR A 119 -35.31 -6.66 48.52
C THR A 119 -35.37 -7.31 49.90
N MET A 120 -36.49 -7.16 50.59
CA MET A 120 -36.79 -7.76 51.89
C MET A 120 -38.00 -8.67 51.77
N VAL A 121 -38.02 -9.80 52.49
CA VAL A 121 -39.19 -10.69 52.55
C VAL A 121 -39.84 -10.59 53.91
N ASP A 122 -41.11 -10.19 53.94
CA ASP A 122 -41.90 -10.24 55.18
C ASP A 122 -42.16 -11.71 55.55
N THR A 123 -41.64 -12.13 56.70
CA THR A 123 -41.73 -13.52 57.16
C THR A 123 -43.15 -13.94 57.56
N VAL A 124 -44.04 -12.98 57.87
CA VAL A 124 -45.43 -13.24 58.26
C VAL A 124 -46.33 -13.31 57.02
N THR A 125 -46.25 -12.33 56.13
CA THR A 125 -47.12 -12.27 54.93
C THR A 125 -46.55 -12.96 53.71
N LYS A 126 -45.25 -13.32 53.72
CA LYS A 126 -44.48 -13.92 52.61
C LYS A 126 -44.37 -13.03 51.37
N LYS A 127 -44.67 -11.74 51.48
CA LYS A 127 -44.56 -10.77 50.40
C LYS A 127 -43.12 -10.22 50.32
N SER A 128 -42.65 -9.98 49.11
CA SER A 128 -41.41 -9.23 48.87
C SER A 128 -41.69 -7.74 48.92
N CYS A 129 -40.77 -6.98 49.50
CA CYS A 129 -40.83 -5.53 49.63
C CYS A 129 -39.47 -4.93 49.21
N VAL A 130 -39.48 -3.75 48.59
CA VAL A 130 -38.28 -2.99 48.25
C VAL A 130 -38.09 -1.86 49.26
N LEU A 131 -36.87 -1.75 49.80
CA LEU A 131 -36.39 -0.60 50.56
C LEU A 131 -35.89 0.48 49.59
N SER A 132 -36.43 1.69 49.68
CA SER A 132 -35.97 2.84 48.89
C SER A 132 -35.88 4.11 49.75
N VAL A 133 -35.13 5.11 49.27
CA VAL A 133 -35.10 6.45 49.87
C VAL A 133 -35.85 7.40 48.96
N GLU A 134 -36.91 8.03 49.48
CA GLU A 134 -37.70 9.05 48.79
C GLU A 134 -37.77 10.29 49.66
N ASP A 135 -37.48 11.46 49.08
CA ASP A 135 -37.45 12.75 49.79
C ASP A 135 -36.62 12.74 51.09
N GLY A 136 -35.55 11.94 51.12
CA GLY A 136 -34.67 11.80 52.29
C GLY A 136 -35.21 10.90 53.41
N ILE A 137 -36.34 10.22 53.19
CA ILE A 137 -36.95 9.28 54.14
C ILE A 137 -36.79 7.84 53.61
N LEU A 138 -36.44 6.91 54.50
CA LEU A 138 -36.44 5.48 54.21
C LEU A 138 -37.89 4.98 54.10
N THR A 139 -38.22 4.38 52.96
CA THR A 139 -39.55 3.86 52.64
C THR A 139 -39.46 2.37 52.31
N ILE A 140 -40.48 1.61 52.70
CA ILE A 140 -40.61 0.19 52.38
C ILE A 140 -41.94 0.03 51.66
N ARG A 141 -41.91 -0.51 50.44
CA ARG A 141 -43.09 -0.82 49.65
C ARG A 141 -43.09 -2.27 49.25
N GLU A 142 -44.26 -2.88 49.15
CA GLU A 142 -44.41 -4.19 48.50
C GLU A 142 -43.85 -4.09 47.06
N ALA A 143 -43.02 -5.08 46.69
CA ALA A 143 -42.27 -5.13 45.44
C ALA A 143 -43.17 -5.39 44.22
#